data_AF-A0A3C0G5H1-F1
#
_entry.id   AF-A0A3C0G5H1-F1
#
_cell.length_a   1.000
_cell.length_b   1.000
_cell.length_c   1.000
_cell.angle_alpha   90.00
_cell.angle_beta   90.00
_cell.angle_gamma   90.00
#
_symmetry.space_group_name_H-M   'P 1'
#
loop_
_entity.id
_entity.type
_entity.pdbx_description
1 polymer ?
#
loop_
_entity_poly.entity_id
_entity_poly.type
_entity_poly.pdbx_seq_one_letter_code
_entity_poly.pdbx_strand_id
1 'polypeptide(L)'
;MILISHRGNLDGPTPKEENRIEYIENALGEGYQVEVDVWWWDGFYLGHDEPEYPIDLNWLSDPRLWIHCKNLPAVKQLQLTRLNYFWHESDEYTLTSHGWIWAYPGKYMEPDTNSIAVLPEIHNTDT
;
A
#
# COMPACT_ATOMS: atom_id res chain seq x y z
N MET A 1 -3.67 -14.60 9.35
CA MET A 1 -2.46 -13.81 9.07
C MET A 1 -2.66 -13.14 7.72
N ILE A 2 -2.50 -11.82 7.65
CA ILE A 2 -2.51 -11.07 6.39
C ILE A 2 -1.04 -10.88 6.00
N LEU A 3 -0.68 -11.26 4.76
CA LEU A 3 0.64 -11.01 4.21
C LEU A 3 0.50 -9.98 3.10
N ILE A 4 1.24 -8.87 3.23
CA ILE A 4 1.18 -7.74 2.31
C ILE A 4 2.54 -7.63 1.64
N SER A 5 2.56 -7.80 0.33
CA SER A 5 3.70 -7.50 -0.51
C SER A 5 3.80 -5.98 -0.67
N HIS A 6 4.91 -5.41 -0.23
CA HIS A 6 5.19 -3.97 -0.35
C HIS A 6 5.56 -3.66 -1.82
N ARG A 7 4.69 -2.95 -2.54
CA ARG A 7 4.85 -2.55 -3.95
C ARG A 7 4.99 -3.69 -4.96
N GLY A 8 4.53 -4.89 -4.59
CA GLY A 8 4.64 -6.10 -5.42
C GLY A 8 5.91 -6.93 -5.17
N ASN A 9 6.80 -6.48 -4.28
CA ASN A 9 8.01 -7.24 -3.94
C ASN A 9 7.69 -8.52 -3.16
N LEU A 10 8.16 -9.67 -3.65
CA LEU A 10 8.04 -10.97 -2.97
C LEU A 10 9.36 -11.45 -2.36
N ASP A 11 10.47 -11.18 -3.05
CA ASP A 11 11.83 -11.61 -2.66
C ASP A 11 12.73 -10.40 -2.39
N GLY A 12 12.23 -9.45 -1.59
CA GLY A 12 12.92 -8.19 -1.30
C GLY A 12 12.77 -7.13 -2.40
N PRO A 13 13.32 -5.92 -2.17
CA PRO A 13 13.05 -4.77 -3.02
C PRO A 13 13.68 -4.92 -4.41
N THR A 14 12.85 -4.75 -5.45
CA THR A 14 13.25 -4.66 -6.85
C THR A 14 12.81 -3.30 -7.41
N PRO A 15 13.57 -2.21 -7.18
CA PRO A 15 13.07 -0.84 -7.41
C PRO A 15 12.55 -0.53 -8.82
N LYS A 16 13.04 -1.24 -9.84
CA LYS A 16 12.59 -1.06 -11.24
C LYS A 16 11.27 -1.76 -11.56
N GLU A 17 10.86 -2.67 -10.69
CA GLU A 17 9.65 -3.48 -10.85
C GLU A 17 8.53 -3.04 -9.90
N GLU A 18 8.88 -2.31 -8.83
CA GLU A 18 7.91 -1.75 -7.89
C GLU A 18 6.80 -0.99 -8.60
N ASN A 19 5.57 -1.18 -8.13
CA ASN A 19 4.37 -0.53 -8.66
C ASN A 19 4.03 -0.84 -10.14
N ARG A 20 4.77 -1.71 -10.83
CA ARG A 20 4.38 -2.19 -12.16
C ARG A 20 3.15 -3.08 -12.04
N ILE A 21 2.18 -2.87 -12.93
CA ILE A 21 0.90 -3.58 -12.94
C ILE A 21 1.10 -5.09 -12.94
N GLU A 22 1.91 -5.63 -13.87
CA GLU A 22 2.20 -7.07 -13.97
C GLU A 22 2.86 -7.65 -12.71
N TYR A 23 3.70 -6.85 -12.04
CA TYR A 23 4.42 -7.27 -10.84
C TYR A 23 3.46 -7.38 -9.64
N ILE A 24 2.57 -6.39 -9.49
CA ILE A 24 1.49 -6.41 -8.51
C ILE A 24 0.52 -7.55 -8.78
N GLU A 25 0.12 -7.76 -10.04
CA GLU A 25 -0.77 -8.85 -10.43
C GLU A 25 -0.16 -10.23 -10.15
N ASN A 26 1.17 -10.39 -10.31
CA ASN A 26 1.85 -11.63 -9.91
C ASN A 26 1.74 -11.87 -8.41
N ALA A 27 2.06 -10.88 -7.57
CA ALA A 27 1.95 -11.00 -6.11
C ALA A 27 0.50 -11.31 -5.66
N LEU A 28 -0.48 -10.65 -6.26
CA LEU A 28 -1.90 -10.93 -6.05
C LEU A 28 -2.28 -12.36 -6.50
N GLY A 29 -1.71 -12.85 -7.60
CA GLY A 29 -1.90 -14.20 -8.14
C GLY A 29 -1.33 -15.28 -7.23
N GLU A 30 -0.24 -14.99 -6.53
CA GLU A 30 0.37 -15.86 -5.51
C GLU A 30 -0.39 -15.85 -4.17
N GLY A 31 -1.43 -15.03 -4.03
CA GLY A 31 -2.33 -15.00 -2.87
C GLY A 31 -1.95 -13.97 -1.82
N TYR A 32 -0.97 -13.11 -2.08
CA TYR A 32 -0.65 -11.98 -1.22
C TYR A 32 -1.69 -10.86 -1.38
N GLN A 33 -1.79 -10.02 -0.34
CA GLN A 33 -2.30 -8.67 -0.50
C GLN A 33 -1.14 -7.76 -0.92
N VAL A 34 -1.42 -6.59 -1.50
CA VAL A 34 -0.36 -5.74 -2.04
C VAL A 34 -0.57 -4.30 -1.61
N GLU A 35 0.46 -3.68 -1.08
CA GLU A 35 0.52 -2.24 -0.90
C GLU A 35 1.03 -1.59 -2.20
N VAL A 36 0.36 -0.50 -2.61
CA VAL A 36 0.66 0.22 -3.86
C VAL A 36 0.69 1.72 -3.64
N ASP A 37 1.64 2.38 -4.27
CA ASP A 37 1.80 3.82 -4.26
C ASP A 37 0.92 4.44 -5.37
N VAL A 38 -0.07 5.26 -5.01
CA VAL A 38 -1.04 5.85 -5.95
C VAL A 38 -0.96 7.38 -5.97
N TRP A 39 -0.82 7.93 -7.16
CA TRP A 39 -0.91 9.35 -7.45
C TRP A 39 -2.21 9.70 -8.16
N TRP A 40 -2.61 10.96 -8.02
CA TRP A 40 -3.55 11.59 -8.95
C TRP A 40 -2.91 12.82 -9.59
N TRP A 41 -2.96 12.89 -10.91
CA TRP A 41 -2.53 14.06 -11.68
C TRP A 41 -3.66 14.52 -12.61
N ASP A 42 -3.79 13.91 -13.77
CA ASP A 42 -4.90 13.99 -14.74
C ASP A 42 -5.65 12.64 -14.87
N GLY A 43 -5.22 11.65 -14.09
CA GLY A 43 -5.80 10.32 -13.93
C GLY A 43 -5.15 9.63 -12.72
N PHE A 44 -5.44 8.34 -12.52
CA PHE A 44 -4.75 7.54 -11.52
C PHE A 44 -3.46 6.95 -12.10
N TYR A 45 -2.40 6.98 -11.29
CA TYR A 45 -1.10 6.43 -11.65
C TYR A 45 -0.52 5.66 -10.47
N LEU A 46 0.17 4.56 -10.75
CA LEU A 46 1.04 3.87 -9.80
C LEU A 46 2.47 4.42 -9.89
N GLY A 47 3.20 4.42 -8.79
CA GLY A 47 4.64 4.73 -8.77
C GLY A 47 5.11 5.29 -7.44
N HIS A 48 6.36 5.00 -7.06
CA HIS A 48 6.86 5.34 -5.73
C HIS A 48 7.25 6.81 -5.60
N ASP A 49 8.16 7.27 -6.46
CA ASP A 49 8.72 8.62 -6.41
C ASP A 49 7.99 9.58 -7.37
N GLU A 50 7.37 9.05 -8.42
CA GLU A 50 6.65 9.81 -9.43
C GLU A 50 5.45 9.00 -10.00
N PRO A 51 4.46 9.66 -10.64
CA PRO A 51 3.35 8.97 -11.30
C PRO A 51 3.81 8.30 -12.62
N GLU A 52 4.09 7.00 -12.58
CA GLU A 52 4.70 6.25 -13.70
C GLU A 52 3.69 5.48 -14.54
N TYR A 53 2.86 4.63 -13.92
CA TYR A 53 2.02 3.66 -14.62
C TYR A 53 0.55 4.08 -14.58
N PRO A 54 -0.05 4.56 -15.69
CA PRO A 54 -1.46 4.96 -15.70
C PRO A 54 -2.37 3.75 -15.48
N ILE A 55 -3.40 3.95 -14.67
CA ILE A 55 -4.41 2.93 -14.35
C ILE A 55 -5.82 3.54 -14.34
N ASP A 56 -6.80 2.67 -14.56
CA ASP A 56 -8.22 3.02 -14.35
C ASP A 56 -8.60 2.87 -12.88
N LEU A 57 -9.57 3.66 -12.41
CA LEU A 57 -10.12 3.52 -11.05
C LEU A 57 -10.62 2.09 -10.76
N ASN A 58 -11.15 1.39 -11.77
CA ASN A 58 -11.61 0.01 -11.62
C ASN A 58 -10.49 -0.97 -11.27
N TRP A 59 -9.24 -0.68 -11.66
CA TRP A 59 -8.10 -1.51 -11.31
C TRP A 59 -7.83 -1.48 -9.79
N LEU A 60 -8.06 -0.32 -9.15
CA LEU A 60 -7.97 -0.17 -7.69
C LEU A 60 -9.10 -0.85 -6.91
N SER A 61 -10.05 -1.51 -7.58
CA SER A 61 -11.21 -2.13 -6.92
C SER A 61 -10.94 -3.50 -6.31
N ASP A 62 -9.75 -4.08 -6.52
CA ASP A 62 -9.38 -5.34 -5.86
C ASP A 62 -9.28 -5.11 -4.33
N PRO A 63 -10.07 -5.81 -3.51
CA PRO A 63 -10.10 -5.61 -2.07
C PRO A 63 -8.81 -6.01 -1.34
N ARG A 64 -7.87 -6.64 -2.05
CA ARG A 64 -6.54 -7.02 -1.54
C ARG A 64 -5.49 -5.92 -1.70
N LEU A 65 -5.85 -4.77 -2.28
CA LEU A 65 -4.97 -3.63 -2.41
C LEU A 65 -5.02 -2.73 -1.16
N TRP A 66 -3.84 -2.31 -0.72
CA TRP A 66 -3.62 -1.29 0.30
C TRP A 66 -3.06 -0.05 -0.39
N ILE A 67 -3.86 1.01 -0.49
CA ILE A 67 -3.54 2.13 -1.37
C ILE A 67 -2.84 3.24 -0.58
N HIS A 68 -1.51 3.32 -0.69
CA HIS A 68 -0.74 4.45 -0.18
C HIS A 68 -0.85 5.63 -1.15
N CYS A 69 -1.64 6.64 -0.79
CA CYS A 69 -1.73 7.86 -1.57
C CYS A 69 -0.39 8.61 -1.53
N LYS A 70 0.04 9.13 -2.68
CA LYS A 70 1.31 9.87 -2.87
C LYS A 70 1.15 11.35 -3.17
N ASN A 71 -0.10 11.82 -3.25
CA ASN A 71 -0.42 13.22 -3.06
C ASN A 71 -1.84 13.48 -2.53
N LEU A 72 -2.08 14.72 -2.07
CA LEU A 72 -3.40 15.16 -1.61
C LEU A 72 -4.51 15.01 -2.68
N PRO A 73 -4.27 15.28 -3.98
CA PRO A 73 -5.25 14.97 -5.02
C PRO A 73 -5.70 13.50 -5.03
N ALA A 74 -4.81 12.52 -4.84
CA ALA A 74 -5.19 11.11 -4.77
C ALA A 74 -6.13 10.84 -3.59
N VAL A 75 -5.79 11.37 -2.41
CA VAL A 75 -6.64 11.30 -1.21
C VAL A 75 -8.03 11.88 -1.51
N LYS A 76 -8.10 13.06 -2.11
CA LYS A 76 -9.37 13.72 -2.46
C LYS A 76 -10.24 12.86 -3.38
N GLN A 77 -9.67 12.20 -4.38
CA GLN A 77 -10.45 11.34 -5.28
C GLN A 77 -10.91 10.06 -4.56
N LEU A 78 -10.02 9.43 -3.79
CA LEU A 78 -10.31 8.17 -3.13
C LEU A 78 -11.25 8.33 -1.93
N GLN A 79 -11.34 9.52 -1.31
CA GLN A 79 -12.28 9.75 -0.20
C GLN A 79 -13.76 9.55 -0.57
N LEU A 80 -14.10 9.62 -1.86
CA LEU A 80 -15.45 9.41 -2.36
C LEU A 80 -15.76 7.92 -2.64
N THR A 81 -14.78 7.04 -2.43
CA THR A 81 -14.86 5.61 -2.70
C THR A 81 -14.99 4.81 -1.40
N ARG A 82 -15.13 3.48 -1.53
CA ARG A 82 -15.06 2.54 -0.40
C ARG A 82 -13.75 1.73 -0.41
N LEU A 83 -12.74 2.18 -1.14
CA LEU A 83 -11.45 1.50 -1.24
C LEU A 83 -10.62 1.68 0.03
N ASN A 84 -9.67 0.78 0.28
CA ASN A 84 -8.76 0.85 1.42
C ASN A 84 -7.56 1.72 1.05
N TYR A 85 -7.54 2.98 1.50
CA TYR A 85 -6.48 3.93 1.18
C TYR A 85 -6.00 4.64 2.45
N PHE A 86 -4.79 5.17 2.40
CA PHE A 86 -4.19 5.93 3.49
C PHE A 86 -3.14 6.89 2.94
N TRP A 87 -2.73 7.83 3.79
CA TRP A 87 -1.59 8.72 3.57
C TRP A 87 -0.68 8.60 4.80
N HIS A 88 0.63 8.50 4.56
CA HIS A 88 1.65 8.77 5.55
C HIS A 88 2.99 9.06 4.88
N GLU A 89 3.90 9.72 5.59
CA GLU A 89 5.30 9.85 5.17
C GLU A 89 6.23 9.35 6.26
N SER A 90 6.26 10.05 7.41
CA SER A 90 7.09 9.72 8.57
C SER A 90 6.28 9.62 9.87
N ASP A 91 4.95 9.58 9.74
CA ASP A 91 4.03 9.34 10.83
C ASP A 91 4.32 7.97 11.44
N GLU A 92 4.50 7.91 12.76
CA GLU A 92 4.77 6.63 13.45
C GLU A 92 3.62 5.64 13.23
N TYR A 93 2.39 6.15 13.15
CA TYR A 93 1.18 5.39 12.87
C TYR A 93 0.23 6.25 12.05
N THR A 94 -0.43 5.65 11.06
CA THR A 94 -1.56 6.26 10.36
C THR A 94 -2.77 5.32 10.39
N LEU A 95 -3.95 5.84 10.04
CA LEU A 95 -5.16 5.03 9.92
C LEU A 95 -5.53 4.90 8.44
N THR A 96 -5.86 3.69 8.01
CA THR A 96 -6.48 3.49 6.70
C THR A 96 -7.95 3.87 6.72
N SER A 97 -8.52 4.14 5.55
CA SER A 97 -9.95 4.40 5.38
C SER A 97 -10.85 3.25 5.86
N HIS A 98 -10.30 2.04 6.00
CA HIS A 98 -10.98 0.88 6.56
C HIS A 98 -10.74 0.68 8.06
N GLY A 99 -10.00 1.59 8.70
CA GLY A 99 -9.78 1.59 10.15
C GLY A 99 -8.62 0.71 10.62
N TRP A 100 -7.74 0.27 9.73
CA TRP A 100 -6.50 -0.41 10.12
C TRP A 100 -5.45 0.60 10.57
N ILE A 101 -4.67 0.24 11.58
CA ILE A 101 -3.48 1.00 11.98
C ILE A 101 -2.34 0.53 11.08
N TRP A 102 -1.70 1.47 10.38
CA TRP A 102 -0.52 1.21 9.58
C TRP A 102 0.70 1.76 10.31
N ALA A 103 1.56 0.89 10.83
CA ALA A 103 2.71 1.26 11.64
C ALA A 103 3.93 1.55 10.76
N TYR A 104 4.64 2.64 11.04
CA TYR A 104 5.91 2.93 10.39
C TYR A 104 6.92 1.78 10.64
N PRO A 105 7.84 1.47 9.72
CA PRO A 105 8.79 0.38 9.89
C PRO A 105 9.49 0.38 11.26
N GLY A 106 9.47 -0.76 11.94
CA GLY A 106 10.09 -0.96 13.26
C GLY A 106 9.34 -0.35 14.45
N LYS A 107 8.11 0.14 14.27
CA LYS A 107 7.27 0.62 15.38
C LYS A 107 6.52 -0.53 16.04
N TYR A 108 6.33 -0.39 17.36
CA TYR A 108 5.61 -1.36 18.17
C TYR A 108 4.12 -1.39 17.77
N MET A 109 3.53 -2.58 17.78
CA MET A 109 2.09 -2.74 17.63
C MET A 109 1.53 -3.36 18.89
N GLU A 110 0.46 -2.76 19.42
CA GLU A 110 -0.26 -3.34 20.55
C GLU A 110 -0.93 -4.65 20.11
N PRO A 111 -0.77 -5.75 20.86
CA PRO A 111 -1.49 -7.00 20.62
C PRO A 111 -3.00 -6.79 20.56
N ASP A 112 -3.70 -7.69 19.85
CA ASP A 112 -5.16 -7.65 19.70
C ASP A 112 -5.71 -6.38 19.05
N THR A 113 -4.87 -5.64 18.30
CA THR A 113 -5.29 -4.52 17.45
C THR A 113 -5.27 -4.90 15.97
N ASN A 114 -6.09 -4.22 15.16
CA ASN A 114 -6.05 -4.32 13.70
C ASN A 114 -4.89 -3.47 13.15
N SER A 115 -3.66 -3.94 13.38
CA SER A 115 -2.43 -3.23 12.99
C SER A 115 -1.64 -3.99 11.94
N ILE A 116 -1.00 -3.25 11.03
CA ILE A 116 -0.09 -3.76 10.00
C ILE A 116 1.34 -3.32 10.36
N ALA A 117 2.23 -4.30 10.49
CA ALA A 117 3.67 -4.08 10.66
C ALA A 117 4.32 -3.98 9.28
N VAL A 118 5.07 -2.91 9.02
CA VAL A 118 5.77 -2.72 7.76
C VAL A 118 7.20 -3.27 7.86
N LEU A 119 7.55 -4.18 6.94
CA LEU A 119 8.85 -4.86 6.86
C LEU A 119 9.29 -5.54 8.18
N PRO A 120 8.42 -6.31 8.85
CA PRO A 120 8.73 -6.95 10.15
C PRO A 120 9.94 -7.89 10.08
N GLU A 121 10.21 -8.50 8.93
CA GLU A 121 11.35 -9.38 8.66
C GLU A 121 12.71 -8.65 8.69
N ILE A 122 12.72 -7.34 8.49
CA ILE A 122 13.93 -6.50 8.54
C ILE A 122 14.09 -5.87 9.93
N HIS A 123 12.98 -5.47 10.54
CA HIS A 123 13.00 -4.67 11.76
C HIS A 123 12.84 -5.47 13.06
N ASN A 124 12.74 -6.81 12.99
CA ASN A 124 12.47 -7.68 14.13
C ASN A 124 11.29 -7.16 14.97
N THR A 125 10.25 -6.71 14.29
CA THR A 125 9.02 -6.28 14.96
C THR A 125 8.28 -7.54 15.32
N ASP A 126 8.49 -8.04 16.54
CA ASP A 126 7.77 -9.19 17.08
C ASP A 126 6.27 -8.85 17.08
N THR A 127 5.52 -9.53 16.23
CA THR A 127 4.05 -9.46 16.10
C THR A 127 3.37 -10.53 16.92
#